data_AF-A0A443SWR8-F1
#
_entry.id   AF-A0A443SWR8-F1
#
_cell.length_a   1.000
_cell.length_b   1.000
_cell.length_c   1.000
_cell.angle_alpha   90.00
_cell.angle_beta   90.00
_cell.angle_gamma   90.00
#
_symmetry.space_group_name_H-M   'P 1'
#
loop_
_entity.id
_entity.type
_entity.pdbx_description
1 polymer ?
#
loop_
_entity_poly.entity_id
_entity_poly.type
_entity_poly.pdbx_seq_one_letter_code
_entity_poly.pdbx_strand_id
1 'polypeptide(L)'
;MNRETNERKIVLDENLKAISAQTLNCKQLKRNDGLHFDFEMMLKTPLAVYYQLPNEEREKLPESAWKFLFYSISWIFVACIILFNNDCRYFHKPSLIWKDYSMSNEIPNDVYTIFVVQLSFYIHSVYATIYVDAWRKDSLVLIGHHIITSVMLLFSLSTRCHRAGLGTIFLHDMCDILLEATKTSLYFKKQANKCYPIFEMIANVGFAFIARLYWFPLRVLYNTSVYLNEHNIKVPFTFFINCLLYVLLSMNIYWFAFILNLLYKVIGGQIVEDVRDFDDAEHREESVSK
;
A
#
# COMPACT_ATOMS: atom_id res chain seq x y z
N MET A 1 3.75 16.54 -64.86
CA MET A 1 3.78 15.20 -64.24
C MET A 1 5.08 14.86 -63.48
N ASN A 2 6.28 15.29 -63.92
CA ASN A 2 7.54 14.91 -63.23
C ASN A 2 7.93 15.76 -62.01
N ARG A 3 7.39 16.98 -61.86
CA ARG A 3 7.78 17.91 -60.79
C ARG A 3 7.11 17.59 -59.45
N GLU A 4 5.80 17.35 -59.47
CA GLU A 4 5.02 16.98 -58.27
C GLU A 4 5.45 15.63 -57.68
N THR A 5 5.84 14.66 -58.53
CA THR A 5 6.33 13.36 -58.07
C THR A 5 7.69 13.47 -57.38
N ASN A 6 8.52 14.43 -57.80
CA ASN A 6 9.83 14.67 -57.19
C ASN A 6 9.68 15.40 -55.85
N GLU A 7 8.79 16.38 -55.77
CA GLU A 7 8.48 17.09 -54.52
C GLU A 7 7.86 16.15 -53.47
N ARG A 8 6.96 15.24 -53.86
CA ARG A 8 6.42 14.22 -52.93
C ARG A 8 7.49 13.25 -52.41
N LYS A 9 8.48 12.89 -53.24
CA LYS A 9 9.59 12.03 -52.81
C LYS A 9 10.49 12.73 -51.79
N ILE A 10 10.77 14.02 -51.99
CA ILE A 10 11.59 14.81 -51.06
C ILE A 10 10.88 14.94 -49.70
N VAL A 11 9.58 15.24 -49.70
CA VAL A 11 8.78 15.34 -48.46
C VAL A 11 8.69 13.98 -47.73
N LEU A 12 8.56 12.86 -48.46
CA LEU A 12 8.56 11.53 -47.83
C LEU A 12 9.92 11.21 -47.17
N ASP A 13 11.01 11.58 -47.81
CA ASP A 13 12.36 11.28 -47.34
C ASP A 13 12.74 12.13 -46.11
N GLU A 14 12.28 13.39 -46.04
CA GLU A 14 12.39 14.23 -44.84
C GLU A 14 11.56 13.69 -43.68
N ASN A 15 10.32 13.25 -43.93
CA ASN A 15 9.46 12.66 -42.91
C ASN A 15 10.04 11.34 -42.36
N LEU A 16 10.63 10.50 -43.22
CA LEU A 16 11.30 9.27 -42.80
C LEU A 16 12.53 9.55 -41.93
N LYS A 17 13.31 10.60 -42.27
CA LYS A 17 14.44 11.04 -41.45
C LYS A 17 13.99 11.56 -40.08
N ALA A 18 12.92 12.36 -40.04
CA ALA A 18 12.33 12.87 -38.79
C ALA A 18 11.82 11.73 -37.89
N ILE A 19 11.11 10.75 -38.45
CA ILE A 19 10.62 9.57 -37.73
C ILE A 19 11.80 8.73 -37.21
N SER A 20 12.85 8.52 -38.01
CA SER A 20 14.00 7.75 -37.56
C SER A 20 14.76 8.45 -36.42
N ALA A 21 14.88 9.78 -36.49
CA ALA A 21 15.51 10.60 -35.44
C ALA A 21 14.69 10.57 -34.13
N GLN A 22 13.37 10.67 -34.20
CA GLN A 22 12.48 10.52 -33.03
C GLN A 22 12.58 9.12 -32.42
N THR A 23 12.66 8.08 -33.25
CA THR A 23 12.77 6.69 -32.78
C THR A 23 14.14 6.43 -32.12
N LEU A 24 15.20 7.04 -32.63
CA LEU A 24 16.55 6.95 -32.05
C LEU A 24 16.63 7.68 -30.70
N ASN A 25 16.00 8.85 -30.60
CA ASN A 25 15.97 9.65 -29.38
C ASN A 25 15.15 8.96 -28.27
N CYS A 26 14.04 8.31 -28.63
CA CYS A 26 13.24 7.49 -27.71
C CYS A 26 14.02 6.26 -27.20
N LYS A 27 14.86 5.65 -28.04
CA LYS A 27 15.76 4.54 -27.62
C LYS A 27 16.92 5.03 -26.74
N GLN A 28 17.42 6.25 -26.95
CA GLN A 28 18.48 6.83 -26.13
C GLN A 28 17.98 7.30 -24.76
N LEU A 29 16.78 7.89 -24.69
CA LEU A 29 16.12 8.21 -23.41
C LEU A 29 15.89 6.94 -22.57
N LYS A 30 15.41 5.86 -23.20
CA LYS A 30 15.21 4.56 -22.54
C LYS A 30 16.51 3.86 -22.09
N ARG A 31 17.68 4.31 -22.57
CA ARG A 31 19.00 3.74 -22.23
C ARG A 31 19.67 4.44 -21.04
N ASN A 32 19.23 5.64 -20.66
CA ASN A 32 19.81 6.39 -19.54
C ASN A 32 19.19 6.08 -18.17
N ASP A 33 18.04 5.38 -18.12
CA ASP A 33 17.38 4.93 -16.88
C ASP A 33 17.87 3.54 -16.41
N GLY A 34 19.12 3.20 -16.79
CA GLY A 34 19.66 1.84 -16.85
C GLY A 34 19.97 1.13 -15.53
N LEU A 35 19.29 1.44 -14.43
CA LEU A 35 19.46 0.70 -13.17
C LEU A 35 18.17 0.33 -12.43
N HIS A 36 17.00 0.72 -12.94
CA HIS A 36 15.75 0.62 -12.18
C HIS A 36 14.82 -0.55 -12.58
N PHE A 37 15.21 -1.47 -13.48
CA PHE A 37 14.18 -2.19 -14.28
C PHE A 37 14.37 -3.68 -14.62
N ASP A 38 15.28 -4.44 -14.01
CA ASP A 38 15.45 -5.84 -14.45
C ASP A 38 14.46 -6.84 -13.81
N PHE A 39 14.09 -6.67 -12.55
CA PHE A 39 13.07 -7.55 -11.93
C PHE A 39 11.65 -7.19 -12.38
N GLU A 40 11.43 -5.90 -12.58
CA GLU A 40 10.23 -5.35 -13.15
C GLU A 40 9.95 -5.97 -14.53
N MET A 41 10.92 -6.03 -15.45
CA MET A 41 10.72 -6.57 -16.81
C MET A 41 10.32 -8.06 -16.85
N MET A 42 10.77 -8.87 -15.88
CA MET A 42 10.58 -10.33 -15.87
C MET A 42 9.11 -10.75 -15.60
N LEU A 43 8.36 -9.96 -14.82
CA LEU A 43 6.90 -10.13 -14.61
C LEU A 43 6.06 -9.23 -15.52
N LYS A 44 6.59 -8.07 -15.94
CA LYS A 44 5.87 -6.97 -16.61
C LYS A 44 5.27 -7.28 -17.97
N THR A 45 5.97 -8.08 -18.78
CA THR A 45 5.72 -8.07 -20.22
C THR A 45 4.72 -9.11 -20.70
N PRO A 46 4.68 -10.37 -20.20
CA PRO A 46 3.76 -11.36 -20.76
C PRO A 46 2.31 -11.11 -20.35
N LEU A 47 2.02 -10.82 -19.08
CA LEU A 47 0.64 -10.68 -18.59
C LEU A 47 -0.05 -9.41 -19.11
N ALA A 48 0.58 -8.24 -18.98
CA ALA A 48 -0.02 -6.97 -19.39
C ALA A 48 -0.20 -6.85 -20.92
N VAL A 49 0.70 -7.47 -21.70
CA VAL A 49 0.60 -7.54 -23.16
C VAL A 49 -0.37 -8.64 -23.61
N TYR A 50 -0.40 -9.80 -22.94
CA TYR A 50 -1.37 -10.87 -23.21
C TYR A 50 -2.81 -10.37 -23.02
N TYR A 51 -3.05 -9.58 -21.97
CA TYR A 51 -4.36 -9.03 -21.70
C TYR A 51 -4.68 -7.78 -22.53
N GLN A 52 -3.72 -7.08 -23.18
CA GLN A 52 -3.91 -5.87 -24.01
C GLN A 52 -4.33 -4.60 -23.26
N LEU A 53 -3.84 -4.36 -22.04
CA LEU A 53 -4.29 -3.23 -21.20
C LEU A 53 -4.02 -1.85 -21.83
N PRO A 54 -4.75 -0.77 -21.49
CA PRO A 54 -4.39 0.60 -21.86
C PRO A 54 -3.01 0.98 -21.29
N ASN A 55 -2.24 1.83 -21.99
CA ASN A 55 -0.85 2.16 -21.60
C ASN A 55 -0.72 2.69 -20.17
N GLU A 56 -1.67 3.52 -19.71
CA GLU A 56 -1.65 4.09 -18.36
C GLU A 56 -1.83 3.02 -17.25
N GLU A 57 -2.67 2.01 -17.50
CA GLU A 57 -2.89 0.91 -16.55
C GLU A 57 -1.75 -0.12 -16.58
N ARG A 58 -1.07 -0.27 -17.73
CA ARG A 58 0.14 -1.12 -17.85
C ARG A 58 1.30 -0.63 -16.99
N GLU A 59 1.38 0.68 -16.74
CA GLU A 59 2.44 1.27 -15.92
C GLU A 59 2.16 1.10 -14.42
N LYS A 60 0.88 1.13 -14.00
CA LYS A 60 0.45 1.06 -12.59
C LYS A 60 0.24 -0.36 -12.05
N LEU A 61 -0.12 -1.31 -12.92
CA LEU A 61 -0.38 -2.71 -12.55
C LEU A 61 0.83 -3.42 -11.91
N PRO A 62 2.07 -3.32 -12.44
CA PRO A 62 3.21 -4.05 -11.91
C PRO A 62 3.54 -3.68 -10.47
N GLU A 63 3.45 -2.39 -10.15
CA GLU A 63 3.69 -1.88 -8.80
C GLU A 63 2.64 -2.41 -7.81
N SER A 64 1.35 -2.35 -8.20
CA SER A 64 0.25 -2.86 -7.37
C SER A 64 0.35 -4.39 -7.17
N ALA A 65 0.72 -5.13 -8.22
CA ALA A 65 0.93 -6.57 -8.16
C ALA A 65 2.13 -6.96 -7.29
N TRP A 66 3.23 -6.20 -7.36
CA TRP A 66 4.40 -6.40 -6.49
C TRP A 66 4.05 -6.17 -5.03
N LYS A 67 3.36 -5.07 -4.71
CA LYS A 67 2.87 -4.78 -3.36
C LYS A 67 1.92 -5.88 -2.86
N PHE A 68 0.98 -6.32 -3.69
CA PHE A 68 0.09 -7.45 -3.37
C PHE A 68 0.85 -8.73 -3.03
N LEU A 69 1.83 -9.12 -3.86
CA LEU A 69 2.64 -10.31 -3.62
C LEU A 69 3.46 -10.20 -2.33
N PHE A 70 4.13 -9.07 -2.12
CA PHE A 70 4.92 -8.83 -0.92
C PHE A 70 4.06 -8.93 0.34
N TYR A 71 2.96 -8.18 0.40
CA TYR A 71 2.08 -8.19 1.57
C TYR A 71 1.48 -9.59 1.79
N SER A 72 1.10 -10.30 0.74
CA SER A 72 0.55 -11.65 0.85
C SER A 72 1.56 -12.63 1.45
N ILE A 73 2.80 -12.63 0.96
CA ILE A 73 3.87 -13.51 1.45
C ILE A 73 4.24 -13.15 2.90
N SER A 74 4.44 -11.85 3.18
CA SER A 74 4.74 -11.36 4.53
C SER A 74 3.64 -11.74 5.53
N TRP A 75 2.39 -11.49 5.17
CA TRP A 75 1.24 -11.79 6.04
C TRP A 75 1.06 -13.28 6.26
N ILE A 76 1.21 -14.13 5.24
CA ILE A 76 1.17 -15.59 5.41
C ILE A 76 2.26 -16.04 6.39
N PHE A 77 3.46 -15.48 6.29
CA PHE A 77 4.54 -15.79 7.22
C PHE A 77 4.19 -15.39 8.67
N VAL A 78 3.67 -14.17 8.87
CA VAL A 78 3.18 -13.71 10.19
C VAL A 78 2.03 -14.59 10.69
N ALA A 79 1.08 -14.92 9.82
CA ALA A 79 -0.05 -15.80 10.13
C ALA A 79 0.43 -17.17 10.57
N CYS A 80 1.46 -17.72 9.91
CA CYS A 80 2.05 -18.99 10.31
C CYS A 80 2.68 -18.94 11.71
N ILE A 81 3.42 -17.86 12.02
CA ILE A 81 3.99 -17.64 13.36
C ILE A 81 2.89 -17.57 14.42
N ILE A 82 1.79 -16.85 14.14
CA ILE A 82 0.72 -16.62 15.09
C ILE A 82 -0.17 -17.87 15.26
N LEU A 83 -0.52 -18.56 14.18
CA LEU A 83 -1.54 -19.62 14.18
C LEU A 83 -0.98 -21.02 14.42
N PHE A 84 0.21 -21.34 13.93
CA PHE A 84 0.78 -22.69 14.00
C PHE A 84 1.77 -22.89 15.15
N ASN A 85 2.32 -21.81 15.69
CA ASN A 85 3.20 -21.92 16.84
C ASN A 85 2.35 -22.07 18.11
N ASN A 86 2.46 -23.22 18.81
CA ASN A 86 1.59 -23.55 19.95
C ASN A 86 1.71 -22.55 21.13
N ASP A 87 2.86 -21.88 21.21
CA ASP A 87 3.10 -20.79 22.14
C ASP A 87 2.40 -19.48 21.72
N CYS A 88 1.91 -19.36 20.49
CA CYS A 88 1.38 -18.14 19.89
C CYS A 88 -0.16 -18.00 19.90
N ARG A 89 -0.86 -18.62 20.86
CA ARG A 89 -2.33 -18.46 21.06
C ARG A 89 -2.81 -17.03 21.40
N TYR A 90 -1.93 -16.03 21.27
CA TYR A 90 -2.15 -14.61 21.52
C TYR A 90 -3.33 -14.02 20.74
N PHE A 91 -3.60 -14.51 19.52
CA PHE A 91 -4.70 -13.99 18.70
C PHE A 91 -6.08 -14.36 19.25
N HIS A 92 -6.24 -15.60 19.73
CA HIS A 92 -7.50 -16.07 20.33
C HIS A 92 -7.63 -15.65 21.80
N LYS A 93 -6.52 -15.49 22.52
CA LYS A 93 -6.47 -15.05 23.92
C LYS A 93 -5.49 -13.88 24.07
N PRO A 94 -5.97 -12.62 23.95
CA PRO A 94 -5.10 -11.45 24.00
C PRO A 94 -4.36 -11.28 25.34
N SER A 95 -4.92 -11.81 26.43
CA SER A 95 -4.27 -11.83 27.75
C SER A 95 -2.92 -12.55 27.75
N LEU A 96 -2.66 -13.41 26.76
CA LEU A 96 -1.38 -14.10 26.62
C LEU A 96 -0.28 -13.22 26.03
N ILE A 97 -0.59 -12.09 25.39
CA ILE A 97 0.39 -11.21 24.72
C ILE A 97 1.53 -10.84 25.69
N TRP A 98 1.19 -10.58 26.95
CA TRP A 98 2.13 -10.17 27.98
C TRP A 98 2.52 -11.27 28.97
N LYS A 99 2.09 -12.51 28.72
CA LYS A 99 2.41 -13.63 29.61
C LYS A 99 3.93 -13.84 29.64
N ASP A 100 4.50 -13.87 30.85
CA ASP A 100 5.93 -14.06 31.10
C ASP A 100 6.81 -13.00 30.38
N TYR A 101 6.29 -11.79 30.21
CA TYR A 101 7.04 -10.68 29.62
C TYR A 101 8.24 -10.29 30.51
N SER A 102 9.43 -10.28 29.91
CA SER A 102 10.64 -9.69 30.48
C SER A 102 11.49 -9.07 29.37
N MET A 103 12.21 -8.00 29.69
CA MET A 103 13.21 -7.38 28.81
C MET A 103 14.38 -8.32 28.49
N SER A 104 14.61 -9.34 29.32
CA SER A 104 15.63 -10.37 29.10
C SER A 104 15.18 -11.46 28.11
N ASN A 105 13.93 -11.45 27.67
CA ASN A 105 13.43 -12.49 26.76
C ASN A 105 14.15 -12.40 25.41
N GLU A 106 14.55 -13.57 24.91
CA GLU A 106 15.09 -13.69 23.56
C GLU A 106 13.98 -13.48 22.53
N ILE A 107 14.33 -12.85 21.40
CA ILE A 107 13.42 -12.71 20.26
C ILE A 107 13.62 -13.92 19.37
N PRO A 108 12.56 -14.69 19.06
CA PRO A 108 12.67 -15.79 18.12
C PRO A 108 13.17 -15.30 16.75
N ASN A 109 14.04 -16.07 16.10
CA ASN A 109 14.65 -15.68 14.83
C ASN A 109 13.63 -15.37 13.73
N ASP A 110 12.52 -16.10 13.68
CA ASP A 110 11.44 -15.88 12.71
C ASP A 110 10.80 -14.50 12.90
N VAL A 111 10.59 -14.10 14.16
CA VAL A 111 10.02 -12.80 14.52
C VAL A 111 11.00 -11.67 14.20
N TYR A 112 12.29 -11.88 14.50
CA TYR A 112 13.31 -10.90 14.12
C TYR A 112 13.37 -10.73 12.59
N THR A 113 13.34 -11.83 11.85
CA THR A 113 13.41 -11.84 10.38
C THR A 113 12.25 -11.05 9.78
N ILE A 114 11.02 -11.32 10.20
CA ILE A 114 9.86 -10.61 9.63
C ILE A 114 9.86 -9.13 9.98
N PHE A 115 10.32 -8.75 11.19
CA PHE A 115 10.43 -7.33 11.55
C PHE A 115 11.46 -6.59 10.70
N VAL A 116 12.62 -7.20 10.43
CA VAL A 116 13.65 -6.60 9.58
C VAL A 116 13.18 -6.49 8.12
N VAL A 117 12.51 -7.53 7.61
CA VAL A 117 11.91 -7.51 6.26
C VAL A 117 10.84 -6.42 6.16
N GLN A 118 9.94 -6.33 7.13
CA GLN A 118 8.88 -5.33 7.15
C GLN A 118 9.43 -3.91 7.26
N LEU A 119 10.43 -3.71 8.14
CA LEU A 119 11.11 -2.43 8.28
C LEU A 119 11.80 -2.00 6.97
N SER A 120 12.48 -2.94 6.31
CA SER A 120 13.13 -2.68 5.01
C SER A 120 12.11 -2.27 3.95
N PHE A 121 10.96 -2.94 3.92
CA PHE A 121 9.88 -2.60 3.01
C PHE A 121 9.25 -1.24 3.31
N TYR A 122 9.05 -0.87 4.57
CA TYR A 122 8.53 0.45 4.93
C TYR A 122 9.51 1.57 4.58
N ILE A 123 10.81 1.37 4.79
CA ILE A 123 11.85 2.32 4.35
C ILE A 123 11.83 2.45 2.82
N HIS A 124 11.76 1.33 2.10
CA HIS A 124 11.62 1.34 0.65
C HIS A 124 10.33 2.05 0.20
N SER A 125 9.21 1.85 0.90
CA SER A 125 7.94 2.52 0.61
C SER A 125 8.04 4.03 0.77
N VAL A 126 8.73 4.53 1.81
CA VAL A 126 9.00 5.96 1.98
C VAL A 126 9.82 6.50 0.80
N TYR A 127 10.89 5.80 0.42
CA TYR A 127 11.69 6.17 -0.74
C TYR A 127 10.87 6.20 -2.03
N ALA A 128 10.08 5.15 -2.26
CA ALA A 128 9.20 5.03 -3.43
C ALA A 128 8.19 6.19 -3.46
N THR A 129 7.51 6.48 -2.36
CA THR A 129 6.52 7.57 -2.32
C THR A 129 7.14 8.95 -2.55
N ILE A 130 8.39 9.18 -2.18
CA ILE A 130 9.06 10.48 -2.38
C ILE A 130 9.56 10.64 -3.82
N TYR A 131 10.18 9.59 -4.38
CA TYR A 131 10.98 9.71 -5.61
C TYR A 131 10.42 8.97 -6.83
N VAL A 132 9.56 7.97 -6.62
CA VAL A 132 9.07 7.09 -7.68
C VAL A 132 7.58 7.32 -7.92
N ASP A 133 6.78 7.37 -6.87
CA ASP A 133 5.32 7.45 -6.97
C ASP A 133 4.88 8.87 -7.33
N ALA A 134 3.80 8.97 -8.11
CA ALA A 134 3.11 10.23 -8.31
C ALA A 134 2.53 10.75 -6.98
N TRP A 135 2.85 12.01 -6.67
CA TRP A 135 2.39 12.66 -5.45
C TRP A 135 0.89 12.88 -5.48
N ARG A 136 0.26 12.55 -4.35
CA ARG A 136 -1.18 12.66 -4.10
C ARG A 136 -1.40 13.33 -2.76
N LYS A 137 -2.63 13.77 -2.50
CA LYS A 137 -3.00 14.48 -1.26
C LYS A 137 -2.77 13.64 0.00
N ASP A 138 -2.86 12.32 -0.11
CA ASP A 138 -2.59 11.38 0.98
C ASP A 138 -1.10 10.97 1.08
N SER A 139 -0.23 11.38 0.14
CA SER A 139 1.20 10.98 0.14
C SER A 139 1.92 11.37 1.44
N LEU A 140 1.65 12.56 1.98
CA LEU A 140 2.27 12.99 3.25
C LEU A 140 1.81 12.14 4.44
N VAL A 141 0.53 11.80 4.48
CA VAL A 141 -0.03 10.94 5.54
C VAL A 141 0.53 9.52 5.41
N LEU A 142 0.71 9.02 4.19
CA LEU A 142 1.31 7.71 3.91
C LEU A 142 2.80 7.67 4.33
N ILE A 143 3.58 8.70 4.01
CA ILE A 143 4.98 8.83 4.46
C ILE A 143 5.03 8.86 5.99
N GLY A 144 4.21 9.71 6.62
CA GLY A 144 4.12 9.82 8.08
C GLY A 144 3.75 8.48 8.73
N HIS A 145 2.80 7.75 8.14
CA HIS A 145 2.43 6.41 8.57
C HIS A 145 3.63 5.45 8.52
N HIS A 146 4.36 5.37 7.40
CA HIS A 146 5.51 4.48 7.28
C HIS A 146 6.65 4.83 8.25
N ILE A 147 6.85 6.11 8.55
CA ILE A 147 7.81 6.55 9.58
C ILE A 147 7.35 6.05 10.95
N ILE A 148 6.08 6.28 11.32
CA ILE A 148 5.52 5.86 12.61
C ILE A 148 5.58 4.34 12.77
N THR A 149 5.16 3.57 11.76
CA THR A 149 5.19 2.10 11.82
C THR A 149 6.62 1.57 11.88
N SER A 150 7.57 2.19 11.20
CA SER A 150 9.00 1.85 11.30
C SER A 150 9.55 2.10 12.72
N VAL A 151 9.23 3.25 13.32
CA VAL A 151 9.60 3.56 14.72
C VAL A 151 8.97 2.57 15.68
N MET A 152 7.70 2.21 15.48
CA MET A 152 7.01 1.22 16.30
C MET A 152 7.62 -0.18 16.20
N LEU A 153 8.02 -0.62 15.00
CA LEU A 153 8.73 -1.89 14.81
C LEU A 153 10.06 -1.91 15.57
N LEU A 154 10.86 -0.86 15.41
CA LEU A 154 12.14 -0.72 16.10
C LEU A 154 11.97 -0.74 17.62
N PHE A 155 11.05 0.06 18.15
CA PHE A 155 10.76 0.06 19.59
C PHE A 155 10.25 -1.29 20.08
N SER A 156 9.43 -1.98 19.28
CA SER A 156 8.91 -3.30 19.65
C SER A 156 10.02 -4.34 19.77
N LEU A 157 11.03 -4.28 18.90
CA LEU A 157 12.26 -5.07 19.04
C LEU A 157 13.08 -4.65 20.27
N SER A 158 13.30 -3.35 20.48
CA SER A 158 14.12 -2.83 21.59
C SER A 158 13.51 -3.12 22.97
N THR A 159 12.19 -3.08 23.09
CA THR A 159 11.46 -3.31 24.35
C THR A 159 10.96 -4.74 24.50
N ARG A 160 11.34 -5.65 23.59
CA ARG A 160 10.90 -7.05 23.55
C ARG A 160 9.37 -7.25 23.52
N CYS A 161 8.56 -6.25 23.19
CA CYS A 161 7.10 -6.38 23.05
C CYS A 161 6.68 -6.91 21.66
N HIS A 162 7.49 -7.80 21.09
CA HIS A 162 7.35 -8.33 19.74
C HIS A 162 6.00 -9.03 19.49
N ARG A 163 5.36 -9.62 20.51
CA ARG A 163 4.03 -10.24 20.40
C ARG A 163 2.94 -9.22 20.07
N ALA A 164 2.97 -8.05 20.72
CA ALA A 164 2.05 -6.95 20.40
C ALA A 164 2.35 -6.35 19.01
N GLY A 165 3.64 -6.25 18.67
CA GLY A 165 4.09 -5.85 17.33
C GLY A 165 3.58 -6.78 16.22
N LEU A 166 3.72 -8.10 16.38
CA LEU A 166 3.19 -9.11 15.45
C LEU A 166 1.68 -8.97 15.26
N GLY A 167 0.92 -8.80 16.35
CA GLY A 167 -0.52 -8.57 16.26
C GLY A 167 -0.86 -7.29 15.49
N THR A 168 -0.03 -6.25 15.62
CA THR A 168 -0.19 -5.00 14.86
C THR A 168 0.05 -5.21 13.38
N ILE A 169 1.17 -5.85 13.00
CA ILE A 169 1.51 -6.19 11.60
C ILE A 169 0.40 -7.04 10.99
N PHE A 170 0.00 -8.12 11.66
CA PHE A 170 -1.01 -9.05 11.17
C PHE A 170 -2.34 -8.36 10.81
N LEU A 171 -2.81 -7.46 11.66
CA LEU A 171 -4.08 -6.75 11.43
C LEU A 171 -3.95 -5.66 10.35
N HIS A 172 -2.81 -4.96 10.28
CA HIS A 172 -2.62 -3.87 9.33
C HIS A 172 -2.34 -4.37 7.91
N ASP A 173 -1.44 -5.35 7.75
CA ASP A 173 -1.00 -5.85 6.44
C ASP A 173 -2.12 -6.61 5.71
N MET A 174 -3.02 -7.28 6.45
CA MET A 174 -4.19 -7.95 5.86
C MET A 174 -5.04 -6.99 5.02
N CYS A 175 -5.13 -5.74 5.46
CA CYS A 175 -5.90 -4.72 4.79
C CYS A 175 -5.24 -4.26 3.49
N ASP A 176 -3.90 -4.17 3.48
CA ASP A 176 -3.15 -3.75 2.30
C ASP A 176 -3.21 -4.83 1.21
N ILE A 177 -3.23 -6.11 1.58
CA ILE A 177 -3.49 -7.22 0.64
C ILE A 177 -4.83 -7.00 -0.07
N LEU A 178 -5.89 -6.71 0.69
CA LEU A 178 -7.24 -6.55 0.14
C LEU A 178 -7.36 -5.30 -0.74
N LEU A 179 -6.67 -4.21 -0.36
CA LEU A 179 -6.61 -2.98 -1.15
C LEU A 179 -5.88 -3.20 -2.48
N GLU A 180 -4.70 -3.84 -2.47
CA GLU A 180 -3.94 -4.11 -3.69
C GLU A 180 -4.60 -5.18 -4.58
N ALA A 181 -5.26 -6.18 -3.97
CA ALA A 181 -6.10 -7.15 -4.69
C ALA A 181 -7.26 -6.45 -5.41
N THR A 182 -7.92 -5.51 -4.74
CA THR A 182 -9.03 -4.76 -5.33
C THR A 182 -8.56 -3.90 -6.49
N LYS A 183 -7.45 -3.17 -6.35
CA LYS A 183 -6.86 -2.39 -7.45
C LYS A 183 -6.52 -3.27 -8.66
N THR A 184 -5.86 -4.39 -8.40
CA THR A 184 -5.46 -5.35 -9.44
C THR A 184 -6.69 -5.91 -10.16
N SER A 185 -7.72 -6.33 -9.42
CA SER A 185 -8.99 -6.81 -9.96
C SER A 185 -9.73 -5.75 -10.79
N LEU A 186 -9.66 -4.48 -10.40
CA LEU A 186 -10.28 -3.38 -11.14
C LEU A 186 -9.58 -3.14 -12.49
N TYR A 187 -8.24 -3.16 -12.54
CA TYR A 187 -7.50 -3.03 -13.81
C TYR A 187 -7.88 -4.12 -14.82
N PHE A 188 -7.99 -5.38 -14.39
CA PHE A 188 -8.40 -6.47 -15.29
C PHE A 188 -9.88 -6.43 -15.69
N LYS A 189 -10.78 -5.91 -14.85
CA LYS A 189 -12.23 -5.87 -15.14
C LYS A 189 -12.63 -4.70 -16.04
N LYS A 190 -11.99 -3.54 -15.91
CA LYS A 190 -12.20 -2.39 -16.81
C LYS A 190 -11.95 -2.74 -18.27
N GLN A 191 -11.00 -3.65 -18.50
CA GLN A 191 -10.72 -4.21 -19.82
C GLN A 191 -11.75 -5.22 -20.32
N ALA A 192 -12.34 -6.03 -19.45
CA ALA A 192 -13.32 -7.07 -19.84
C ALA A 192 -14.71 -6.51 -20.17
N ASN A 193 -14.90 -5.18 -20.12
CA ASN A 193 -16.18 -4.48 -20.27
C ASN A 193 -17.30 -5.05 -19.35
N LYS A 194 -16.90 -5.65 -18.22
CA LYS A 194 -17.81 -6.18 -17.20
C LYS A 194 -18.02 -5.12 -16.14
N CYS A 195 -19.29 -4.94 -15.71
CA CYS A 195 -19.69 -3.97 -14.70
C CYS A 195 -18.77 -3.98 -13.45
N TYR A 196 -18.59 -2.79 -12.90
CA TYR A 196 -17.80 -2.53 -11.70
C TYR A 196 -18.22 -3.44 -10.54
N PRO A 197 -17.28 -4.15 -9.88
CA PRO A 197 -17.58 -4.99 -8.73
C PRO A 197 -17.63 -4.13 -7.47
N ILE A 198 -18.49 -3.10 -7.47
CA ILE A 198 -18.64 -2.15 -6.35
C ILE A 198 -18.88 -2.92 -5.05
N PHE A 199 -19.65 -4.02 -5.11
CA PHE A 199 -19.91 -4.88 -3.96
C PHE A 199 -18.65 -5.62 -3.45
N GLU A 200 -17.79 -6.09 -4.36
CA GLU A 200 -16.52 -6.75 -4.01
C GLU A 200 -15.55 -5.75 -3.39
N MET A 201 -15.47 -4.54 -3.96
CA MET A 201 -14.71 -3.42 -3.41
C MET A 201 -15.23 -3.04 -2.02
N ILE A 202 -16.54 -2.86 -1.85
CA ILE A 202 -17.16 -2.54 -0.56
C ILE A 202 -16.89 -3.63 0.47
N ALA A 203 -17.00 -4.90 0.10
CA ALA A 203 -16.77 -6.02 1.00
C ALA A 203 -15.31 -6.09 1.47
N ASN A 204 -14.36 -6.01 0.54
CA ASN A 204 -12.92 -6.03 0.84
C ASN A 204 -12.52 -4.84 1.72
N VAL A 205 -13.01 -3.66 1.37
CA VAL A 205 -12.74 -2.43 2.09
C VAL A 205 -13.39 -2.45 3.49
N GLY A 206 -14.65 -2.90 3.58
CA GLY A 206 -15.35 -3.07 4.86
C GLY A 206 -14.65 -4.06 5.80
N PHE A 207 -14.17 -5.19 5.28
CA PHE A 207 -13.43 -6.17 6.07
C PHE A 207 -12.07 -5.64 6.54
N ALA A 208 -11.33 -4.93 5.69
CA ALA A 208 -10.10 -4.24 6.06
C ALA A 208 -10.35 -3.25 7.23
N PHE A 209 -11.47 -2.53 7.21
CA PHE A 209 -11.79 -1.61 8.30
C PHE A 209 -12.24 -2.29 9.58
N ILE A 210 -12.90 -3.44 9.54
CA ILE A 210 -13.17 -4.24 10.74
C ILE A 210 -11.83 -4.62 11.41
N ALA A 211 -10.83 -5.00 10.62
CA ALA A 211 -9.52 -5.32 11.17
C ALA A 211 -8.82 -4.12 11.83
N ARG A 212 -8.79 -2.95 11.17
CA ARG A 212 -8.09 -1.73 11.63
C ARG A 212 -8.83 -0.89 12.65
N LEU A 213 -10.17 -0.81 12.60
CA LEU A 213 -10.98 0.04 13.50
C LEU A 213 -11.66 -0.73 14.63
N TYR A 214 -11.87 -2.04 14.48
CA TYR A 214 -12.50 -2.85 15.52
C TYR A 214 -11.48 -3.79 16.18
N TRP A 215 -10.85 -4.68 15.43
CA TRP A 215 -9.92 -5.65 16.04
C TRP A 215 -8.63 -5.02 16.54
N PHE A 216 -8.03 -4.08 15.83
CA PHE A 216 -6.81 -3.42 16.27
C PHE A 216 -6.94 -2.72 17.65
N PRO A 217 -7.93 -1.86 17.90
CA PRO A 217 -8.07 -1.26 19.23
C PRO A 217 -8.41 -2.29 20.31
N LEU A 218 -9.25 -3.28 20.02
CA LEU A 218 -9.61 -4.33 20.99
C LEU A 218 -8.46 -5.28 21.33
N ARG A 219 -7.63 -5.64 20.35
CA ARG A 219 -6.60 -6.69 20.50
C ARG A 219 -5.24 -6.12 20.81
N VAL A 220 -4.86 -4.99 20.23
CA VAL A 220 -3.54 -4.39 20.44
C VAL A 220 -3.65 -3.26 21.46
N LEU A 221 -4.43 -2.22 21.14
CA LEU A 221 -4.45 -0.98 21.92
C LEU A 221 -4.94 -1.20 23.35
N TYR A 222 -6.00 -1.98 23.57
CA TYR A 222 -6.47 -2.35 24.90
C TYR A 222 -5.38 -3.09 25.70
N ASN A 223 -4.67 -4.02 25.06
CA ASN A 223 -3.64 -4.80 25.74
C ASN A 223 -2.41 -3.97 26.08
N THR A 224 -2.03 -3.01 25.24
CA THR A 224 -0.85 -2.16 25.46
C THR A 224 -1.14 -0.97 26.38
N SER A 225 -2.40 -0.51 26.50
CA SER A 225 -2.76 0.66 27.30
C SER A 225 -3.40 0.29 28.65
N VAL A 226 -4.47 -0.50 28.63
CA VAL A 226 -5.29 -0.80 29.80
C VAL A 226 -4.76 -2.04 30.52
N TYR A 227 -4.61 -3.17 29.81
CA TYR A 227 -4.25 -4.45 30.41
C TYR A 227 -2.90 -4.41 31.14
N LEU A 228 -1.88 -3.77 30.54
CA LEU A 228 -0.57 -3.58 31.17
C LEU A 228 -0.68 -2.86 32.52
N ASN A 229 -1.52 -1.82 32.58
CA ASN A 229 -1.71 -1.02 33.78
C ASN A 229 -2.48 -1.81 34.86
N GLU A 230 -3.55 -2.51 34.48
CA GLU A 230 -4.34 -3.34 35.41
C GLU A 230 -3.52 -4.46 36.05
N HIS A 231 -2.59 -5.06 35.29
CA HIS A 231 -1.76 -6.18 35.76
C HIS A 231 -0.37 -5.75 36.26
N ASN A 232 -0.12 -4.44 36.39
CA ASN A 232 1.16 -3.86 36.86
C ASN A 232 2.39 -4.36 36.09
N ILE A 233 2.24 -4.67 34.80
CA ILE A 233 3.34 -5.13 33.94
C ILE A 233 4.10 -3.90 33.43
N LYS A 234 5.38 -3.80 33.82
CA LYS A 234 6.23 -2.64 33.49
C LYS A 234 6.97 -2.86 32.17
N VAL A 235 6.46 -2.25 31.11
CA VAL A 235 7.15 -2.16 29.81
C VAL A 235 7.81 -0.77 29.70
N PRO A 236 9.10 -0.68 29.33
CA PRO A 236 9.76 0.62 29.12
C PRO A 236 9.07 1.44 28.02
N PHE A 237 8.98 2.76 28.21
CA PHE A 237 8.43 3.70 27.21
C PHE A 237 6.97 3.40 26.76
N THR A 238 6.18 2.73 27.60
CA THR A 238 4.78 2.36 27.30
C THR A 238 3.92 3.56 26.86
N PHE A 239 4.08 4.71 27.50
CA PHE A 239 3.34 5.92 27.12
C PHE A 239 3.64 6.37 25.69
N PHE A 240 4.92 6.37 25.30
CA PHE A 240 5.36 6.75 23.97
C PHE A 240 4.81 5.79 22.91
N ILE A 241 4.89 4.48 23.15
CA ILE A 241 4.36 3.48 22.21
C ILE A 241 2.85 3.55 22.07
N ASN A 242 2.11 3.75 23.18
CA ASN A 242 0.67 3.95 23.10
C ASN A 242 0.32 5.22 22.33
N CYS A 243 1.06 6.33 22.52
CA CYS A 243 0.87 7.55 21.73
C CYS A 243 0.99 7.26 20.23
N LEU A 244 2.04 6.55 19.80
CA LEU A 244 2.21 6.16 18.39
C LEU A 244 1.07 5.27 17.89
N LEU A 245 0.59 4.31 18.70
CA LEU A 245 -0.56 3.45 18.36
C LEU A 245 -1.86 4.26 18.21
N TYR A 246 -2.08 5.28 19.03
CA TYR A 246 -3.23 6.19 18.91
C TYR A 246 -3.13 7.08 17.65
N VAL A 247 -1.93 7.56 17.31
CA VAL A 247 -1.71 8.28 16.04
C VAL A 247 -1.99 7.36 14.86
N LEU A 248 -1.53 6.10 14.91
CA LEU A 248 -1.81 5.09 13.90
C LEU A 248 -3.33 4.84 13.75
N LEU A 249 -4.06 4.72 14.86
CA LEU A 249 -5.53 4.62 14.83
C LEU A 249 -6.18 5.85 14.20
N SER A 250 -5.68 7.04 14.50
CA SER A 250 -6.21 8.30 13.96
C SER A 250 -6.04 8.38 12.44
N MET A 251 -4.89 7.93 11.91
CA MET A 251 -4.67 7.80 10.47
C MET A 251 -5.65 6.79 9.82
N ASN A 252 -5.92 5.67 10.49
CA ASN A 252 -6.91 4.69 10.01
C ASN A 252 -8.34 5.29 9.95
N ILE A 253 -8.72 6.12 10.93
CA ILE A 253 -10.00 6.84 10.92
C ILE A 253 -10.04 7.86 9.76
N TYR A 254 -8.94 8.58 9.52
CA TYR A 254 -8.83 9.52 8.39
C TYR A 254 -9.06 8.83 7.03
N TRP A 255 -8.40 7.70 6.77
CA TRP A 255 -8.63 6.94 5.54
C TRP A 255 -10.02 6.33 5.45
N PHE A 256 -10.62 5.95 6.59
CA PHE A 256 -12.00 5.46 6.63
C PHE A 256 -13.01 6.54 6.21
N ALA A 257 -12.80 7.79 6.63
CA ALA A 257 -13.66 8.90 6.24
C ALA A 257 -13.66 9.13 4.71
N PHE A 258 -12.50 8.99 4.04
CA PHE A 258 -12.44 9.07 2.57
C PHE A 258 -13.26 8.00 1.88
N ILE A 259 -13.23 6.77 2.39
CA ILE A 259 -14.02 5.69 1.82
C ILE A 259 -15.51 5.94 2.03
N LEU A 260 -15.95 6.39 3.22
CA LEU A 260 -17.37 6.72 3.43
C LEU A 260 -17.85 7.80 2.46
N ASN A 261 -17.02 8.82 2.20
CA ASN A 261 -17.32 9.85 1.22
C ASN A 261 -17.43 9.25 -0.21
N LEU A 262 -16.50 8.37 -0.60
CA LEU A 262 -16.59 7.64 -1.86
C LEU A 262 -17.91 6.84 -1.98
N LEU A 263 -18.28 6.09 -0.94
CA LEU A 263 -19.50 5.27 -0.95
C LEU A 263 -20.75 6.13 -1.09
N TYR A 264 -20.81 7.25 -0.37
CA TYR A 264 -21.91 8.20 -0.48
C TYR A 264 -22.09 8.71 -1.91
N LYS A 265 -20.98 9.09 -2.58
CA LYS A 265 -21.00 9.59 -3.97
C LYS A 265 -21.35 8.51 -4.99
N VAL A 266 -20.85 7.28 -4.81
CA VAL A 266 -21.16 6.13 -5.69
C VAL A 266 -22.64 5.76 -5.60
N ILE A 267 -23.23 5.76 -4.41
CA ILE A 267 -24.67 5.55 -4.22
C ILE A 267 -25.47 6.70 -4.86
N GLY A 268 -24.93 7.93 -4.83
CA GLY A 268 -25.50 9.10 -5.51
C GLY A 268 -25.39 9.08 -7.05
N GLY A 269 -24.83 8.03 -7.66
CA GLY A 269 -24.78 7.86 -9.12
C GLY A 269 -23.69 8.68 -9.83
N GLN A 270 -22.73 9.26 -9.10
CA GLN A 270 -21.59 9.96 -9.71
C GLN A 270 -20.56 8.93 -10.23
N ILE A 271 -20.22 9.03 -11.52
CA ILE A 271 -19.12 8.25 -12.11
C ILE A 271 -17.81 8.90 -11.66
N VAL A 272 -17.08 8.19 -10.80
CA VAL A 272 -15.79 8.62 -10.27
C VAL A 272 -14.69 7.89 -11.04
N GLU A 273 -13.93 8.62 -11.88
CA GLU A 273 -12.79 8.05 -12.61
C GLU A 273 -11.53 7.89 -11.75
N ASP A 274 -11.32 8.77 -10.76
CA ASP A 274 -10.34 8.58 -9.69
C ASP A 274 -10.84 9.17 -8.36
N VAL A 275 -10.65 8.44 -7.28
CA VAL A 275 -11.22 8.68 -5.95
C VAL A 275 -10.53 9.84 -5.21
N ARG A 276 -9.44 10.39 -5.75
CA ARG A 276 -8.50 11.21 -4.97
C ARG A 276 -8.24 12.63 -5.52
N ASP A 277 -8.83 12.98 -6.67
CA ASP A 277 -8.70 14.29 -7.33
C ASP A 277 -9.79 15.32 -6.94
N PHE A 278 -10.48 15.11 -5.82
CA PHE A 278 -11.77 15.79 -5.58
C PHE A 278 -11.75 17.24 -5.10
N ASP A 279 -10.70 17.75 -4.44
CA ASP A 279 -10.76 19.18 -4.01
C ASP A 279 -10.47 20.18 -5.13
N ASP A 280 -10.08 19.74 -6.34
CA ASP A 280 -9.94 20.64 -7.48
C ASP A 280 -11.30 21.08 -8.05
N ALA A 281 -12.37 20.37 -7.68
CA ALA A 281 -13.76 20.75 -7.98
C ALA A 281 -14.33 21.66 -6.88
N GLU A 282 -14.07 21.33 -5.61
CA GLU A 282 -14.60 22.09 -4.46
C GLU A 282 -13.94 23.48 -4.33
N HIS A 283 -12.63 23.61 -4.60
CA HIS A 283 -11.97 24.92 -4.69
C HIS A 283 -12.36 25.73 -5.94
N ARG A 284 -12.84 25.08 -7.00
CA ARG A 284 -13.39 25.78 -8.17
C ARG A 284 -14.78 26.33 -7.88
N GLU A 285 -15.60 25.64 -7.10
CA GLU A 285 -16.91 26.14 -6.68
C GLU A 285 -16.81 27.28 -5.66
N GLU A 286 -15.86 27.22 -4.72
CA GLU A 286 -15.62 28.33 -3.77
C GLU A 286 -15.00 29.59 -4.41
N SER A 287 -14.22 29.44 -5.49
CA SER A 287 -13.61 30.58 -6.21
C SER A 287 -14.54 31.22 -7.24
N VAL A 288 -15.59 30.52 -7.69
CA VAL A 288 -16.66 31.08 -8.53
C VAL A 288 -17.77 31.74 -7.69
N SER A 289 -17.86 31.40 -6.40
CA SER A 289 -18.82 31.96 -5.45
C SER A 289 -18.31 33.18 -4.65
N LYS A 290 -17.13 33.74 -4.98
CA LYS A 290 -16.58 34.96 -4.38
C LYS A 290 -16.45 36.09 -5.38
#